data_AF-A0A9J6GC49-F1
#
_entry.id   AF-A0A9J6GC49-F1
#
_cell.length_a   1.000
_cell.length_b   1.000
_cell.length_c   1.000
_cell.angle_alpha   90.00
_cell.angle_beta   90.00
_cell.angle_gamma   90.00
#
_symmetry.space_group_name_H-M   'P 1'
#
loop_
_entity.id
_entity.type
_entity.pdbx_description
1 polymer ?
#
loop_
_entity_poly.entity_id
_entity_poly.type
_entity_poly.pdbx_seq_one_letter_code
_entity_poly.pdbx_strand_id
1 'polypeptide(L)'
;MTEEICAVMESAGSSKVKALVTDNASNRKAACALVIEPFHHVTAIGCAARSRNLLMIDLLTLSTIHDVHNQAKDITTYVKKTHVVLATFKERQESKYGKSVSCGLQLPSKTR
;
A
#
# COMPACT_ATOMS: atom_id res chain seq x y z
N MET A 1 -2.52 22.22 -4.64
CA MET A 1 -1.99 20.92 -5.12
C MET A 1 -1.56 20.95 -6.57
N THR A 2 -2.44 21.14 -7.58
CA THR A 2 -2.01 21.21 -8.99
C THR A 2 -1.00 22.34 -9.22
N GLU A 3 -1.33 23.56 -8.78
CA GLU A 3 -0.45 24.74 -8.89
C GLU A 3 0.90 24.54 -8.20
N GLU A 4 0.89 23.95 -7.01
CA GLU A 4 2.11 23.65 -6.25
C GLU A 4 3.01 22.64 -6.98
N ILE A 5 2.41 21.60 -7.59
CA ILE A 5 3.15 20.61 -8.38
C ILE A 5 3.79 21.29 -9.60
N CYS A 6 3.03 22.12 -10.32
CA CYS A 6 3.55 22.88 -11.46
C CYS A 6 4.72 23.79 -11.06
N ALA A 7 4.57 24.57 -9.97
CA ALA A 7 5.62 25.45 -9.47
C ALA A 7 6.91 24.69 -9.08
N VAL A 8 6.76 23.53 -8.44
CA VAL A 8 7.92 22.67 -8.10
C VAL A 8 8.57 22.10 -9.37
N MET A 9 7.78 21.68 -10.36
CA MET A 9 8.32 21.17 -11.62
C MET A 9 9.08 22.25 -12.41
N GLU A 10 8.57 23.48 -12.43
CA GLU A 10 9.23 24.63 -13.07
C GLU A 10 10.54 24.98 -12.36
N SER A 11 10.51 25.13 -11.04
CA SER A 11 11.72 25.42 -10.25
C SER A 11 12.80 24.33 -10.34
N ALA A 12 12.40 23.07 -10.48
CA ALA A 12 13.33 21.96 -10.70
C ALA A 12 13.91 21.92 -12.14
N GLY A 13 13.32 22.67 -13.07
CA GLY A 13 13.55 22.58 -14.50
C GLY A 13 12.70 21.48 -15.11
N SER A 14 11.55 21.85 -15.66
CA SER A 14 10.50 20.93 -16.13
C SER A 14 11.01 19.85 -17.09
N SER A 15 12.01 20.15 -17.93
CA SER A 15 12.61 19.21 -18.87
C SER A 15 13.29 17.99 -18.21
N LYS A 16 13.71 18.13 -16.94
CA LYS A 16 14.33 17.07 -16.14
C LYS A 16 13.31 16.11 -15.52
N VAL A 17 12.06 16.54 -15.39
CA VAL A 17 10.97 15.71 -14.89
C VAL A 17 10.44 14.84 -16.03
N LYS A 18 10.36 13.52 -15.81
CA LYS A 18 9.86 12.55 -16.81
C LYS A 18 8.63 11.79 -16.34
N ALA A 19 8.47 11.64 -15.03
CA ALA A 19 7.35 10.92 -14.45
C ALA A 19 6.83 11.62 -13.19
N LEU A 20 5.51 11.62 -13.05
CA LEU A 20 4.79 12.07 -11.86
C LEU A 20 4.14 10.85 -11.21
N VAL A 21 4.62 10.44 -10.04
CA VAL A 21 4.09 9.28 -9.31
C VAL A 21 3.22 9.77 -8.16
N THR A 22 1.92 9.45 -8.18
CA THR A 22 0.97 9.84 -7.12
C THR A 22 0.07 8.69 -6.70
N ASP A 23 -0.63 8.83 -5.57
CA ASP A 23 -1.65 7.85 -5.19
C ASP A 23 -2.83 7.83 -6.19
N ASN A 24 -3.57 6.71 -6.25
CA ASN A 24 -4.63 6.51 -7.24
C ASN A 24 -5.99 7.11 -6.84
N ALA A 25 -6.06 8.00 -5.85
CA ALA A 25 -7.32 8.64 -5.48
C ALA A 25 -7.87 9.49 -6.64
N SER A 26 -9.19 9.62 -6.71
CA SER A 26 -9.89 10.31 -7.82
C SER A 26 -9.42 11.76 -7.98
N ASN A 27 -9.28 12.50 -6.88
CA ASN A 27 -8.74 13.86 -6.86
C ASN A 27 -7.28 13.95 -7.33
N ARG A 28 -6.46 12.95 -7.03
CA ARG A 28 -5.05 12.88 -7.49
C ARG A 28 -4.96 12.59 -8.97
N LYS A 29 -5.81 11.69 -9.49
CA LYS A 29 -5.92 11.44 -10.92
C LYS A 29 -6.35 12.70 -11.68
N ALA A 30 -7.36 13.42 -11.17
CA ALA A 30 -7.81 14.68 -11.75
C ALA A 30 -6.70 15.74 -11.76
N ALA A 31 -5.99 15.90 -10.65
CA ALA A 31 -4.86 16.82 -10.58
C ALA A 31 -3.72 16.43 -11.52
N CYS A 32 -3.39 15.13 -11.62
CA CYS A 32 -2.38 14.65 -12.58
C CYS A 32 -2.77 14.99 -14.02
N ALA A 33 -4.04 14.83 -14.39
CA ALA A 33 -4.52 15.21 -15.73
C ALA A 33 -4.28 16.70 -16.02
N LEU A 34 -4.57 17.58 -15.05
CA LEU A 34 -4.32 19.02 -15.17
C LEU A 34 -2.82 19.38 -15.21
N VAL A 35 -1.96 18.61 -14.54
CA VAL A 35 -0.50 18.83 -14.59
C VAL A 35 0.10 18.36 -15.93
N ILE A 36 -0.38 17.26 -16.51
CA ILE A 36 0.21 16.71 -17.75
C ILE A 36 -0.13 17.60 -18.96
N GLU A 37 -1.24 18.33 -18.93
CA GLU A 37 -1.66 19.23 -20.02
C GLU A 37 -0.57 20.25 -20.41
N PRO A 38 0.05 21.03 -19.49
CA PRO A 38 1.19 21.88 -19.83
C PRO A 38 2.52 21.11 -19.99
N PHE A 39 2.63 19.87 -19.48
CA PHE A 39 3.87 19.10 -19.43
C PHE A 39 3.75 17.73 -20.15
N HIS A 40 3.43 17.75 -21.44
CA HIS A 40 3.19 16.54 -22.25
C HIS A 40 4.33 15.50 -22.26
N HIS A 41 5.57 15.90 -21.95
CA HIS A 41 6.71 14.99 -21.84
C HIS A 41 6.75 14.20 -20.52
N VAL A 42 5.86 14.51 -19.58
CA VAL A 42 5.77 13.87 -18.26
C VAL A 42 4.67 12.82 -18.26
N THR A 43 5.01 11.60 -17.86
CA THR A 43 4.05 10.51 -17.70
C THR A 43 3.52 10.47 -16.26
N ALA A 44 2.20 10.55 -16.06
CA ALA A 44 1.63 10.27 -14.74
C ALA A 44 1.48 8.78 -14.52
N ILE A 45 1.96 8.31 -13.37
CA ILE A 45 1.97 6.91 -12.97
C ILE A 45 1.30 6.77 -11.61
N GLY A 46 0.44 5.77 -11.48
CA GLY A 46 -0.19 5.42 -10.22
C GLY A 46 0.77 4.78 -9.22
N CYS A 47 0.53 5.00 -7.93
CA CYS A 47 1.35 4.44 -6.86
C CYS A 47 1.27 2.91 -6.85
N ALA A 48 2.40 2.23 -7.05
CA ALA A 48 2.48 0.78 -7.01
C ALA A 48 2.01 0.17 -5.67
N ALA A 49 2.23 0.86 -4.53
CA ALA A 49 1.72 0.41 -3.25
C ALA A 49 0.19 0.42 -3.21
N ARG A 50 -0.44 1.47 -3.76
CA ARG A 50 -1.90 1.55 -3.88
C ARG A 50 -2.44 0.47 -4.82
N SER A 51 -1.79 0.25 -5.96
CA SER A 51 -2.16 -0.79 -6.92
C SER A 51 -2.08 -2.19 -6.32
N ARG A 52 -1.03 -2.50 -5.54
CA ARG A 52 -0.93 -3.78 -4.81
C ARG A 52 -2.07 -3.99 -3.82
N ASN A 53 -2.44 -2.93 -3.08
CA ASN A 53 -3.55 -3.01 -2.13
C ASN A 53 -4.89 -3.27 -2.83
N LEU A 54 -5.13 -2.61 -3.97
CA LEU A 54 -6.35 -2.83 -4.76
C LEU A 54 -6.40 -4.24 -5.34
N LEU A 55 -5.30 -4.70 -5.96
CA LEU A 55 -5.19 -6.05 -6.50
C LEU A 55 -5.55 -7.12 -5.46
N MET A 56 -5.03 -6.96 -4.24
CA MET A 56 -5.28 -7.94 -3.18
C MET A 56 -6.70 -7.82 -2.59
N ILE A 57 -7.32 -6.63 -2.61
CA ILE A 57 -8.76 -6.50 -2.33
C ILE A 57 -9.57 -7.26 -3.39
N ASP A 58 -9.21 -7.14 -4.66
CA ASP A 58 -9.88 -7.85 -5.74
C ASP A 58 -9.71 -9.37 -5.61
N LEU A 59 -8.51 -9.84 -5.26
CA LEU A 59 -8.26 -11.27 -4.98
C LEU A 59 -9.11 -11.79 -3.81
N LEU A 60 -9.32 -10.98 -2.77
CA LEU A 60 -10.18 -11.34 -1.63
C LEU A 60 -11.66 -11.45 -1.98
N THR A 61 -12.08 -11.06 -3.19
CA THR A 61 -13.46 -11.31 -3.68
C THR A 61 -13.65 -12.75 -4.14
N LEU A 62 -12.57 -13.47 -4.44
CA LEU A 62 -12.62 -14.88 -4.81
C LEU A 62 -12.92 -15.71 -3.55
N SER A 63 -14.01 -16.48 -3.57
CA SER A 63 -14.48 -17.26 -2.41
C SER A 63 -13.39 -18.12 -1.78
N THR A 64 -12.60 -18.83 -2.60
CA THR A 64 -11.49 -19.66 -2.13
C THR A 64 -10.46 -18.85 -1.33
N ILE A 65 -10.10 -17.65 -1.79
CA ILE A 65 -9.12 -16.80 -1.10
C ILE A 65 -9.75 -16.17 0.15
N HIS A 66 -11.01 -15.75 0.05
CA HIS A 66 -11.78 -15.20 1.15
C HIS A 66 -11.90 -16.19 2.33
N ASP A 67 -12.15 -17.47 2.05
CA ASP A 67 -12.31 -18.49 3.08
C ASP A 67 -10.98 -18.77 3.81
N VAL A 68 -9.88 -18.90 3.05
CA VAL A 68 -8.53 -19.03 3.62
C VAL A 68 -8.17 -17.80 4.46
N HIS A 69 -8.50 -16.60 3.97
CA HIS A 69 -8.28 -15.35 4.70
C HIS A 69 -9.04 -15.35 6.05
N ASN A 70 -10.30 -15.77 6.07
CA ASN A 70 -11.09 -15.80 7.30
C ASN A 70 -10.54 -16.82 8.30
N GLN A 71 -10.16 -18.02 7.85
CA GLN A 71 -9.51 -19.00 8.72
C GLN A 71 -8.21 -18.45 9.33
N ALA A 72 -7.36 -17.82 8.52
CA ALA A 72 -6.12 -17.19 8.99
C ALA A 72 -6.39 -16.05 9.99
N LYS A 73 -7.44 -15.25 9.75
CA LYS A 73 -7.89 -14.19 10.66
C LYS A 73 -8.37 -14.75 12.00
N ASP A 74 -9.11 -15.86 12.00
CA ASP A 74 -9.59 -16.50 13.21
C ASP A 74 -8.43 -17.05 14.05
N ILE A 75 -7.48 -17.73 13.42
CA ILE A 75 -6.25 -18.22 14.07
C ILE A 75 -5.46 -17.05 14.67
N THR A 76 -5.24 -16.00 13.89
CA THR A 76 -4.48 -14.82 14.35
C THR A 76 -5.20 -14.14 15.51
N THR A 77 -6.53 -14.08 15.48
CA THR A 77 -7.36 -13.51 16.55
C THR A 77 -7.25 -14.34 17.82
N TYR A 78 -7.33 -15.67 17.71
CA TYR A 78 -7.14 -16.58 18.83
C TYR A 78 -5.76 -16.41 19.48
N VAL A 79 -4.69 -16.44 18.68
CA VAL A 79 -3.32 -16.26 19.16
C VAL A 79 -3.17 -14.92 19.90
N LYS A 80 -3.73 -13.83 19.36
CA LYS A 80 -3.65 -12.50 19.97
C LYS A 80 -4.45 -12.38 21.28
N LYS A 81 -5.59 -13.05 21.38
CA LYS A 81 -6.48 -12.96 22.55
C LYS A 81 -6.04 -13.86 23.72
N THR A 82 -5.30 -14.93 23.44
CA THR A 82 -4.89 -15.90 24.47
C THR A 82 -3.47 -15.60 24.94
N HIS A 83 -3.33 -15.12 26.18
CA HIS A 83 -2.04 -14.66 26.73
C HIS A 83 -0.91 -15.69 26.64
N VAL A 84 -1.20 -16.95 27.03
CA VAL A 84 -0.21 -18.04 27.00
C VAL A 84 0.26 -18.31 25.58
N VAL A 85 -0.68 -18.45 24.64
CA VAL A 85 -0.38 -18.73 23.22
C VAL A 85 0.38 -17.58 22.59
N LEU A 86 0.03 -16.32 22.89
CA LEU A 86 0.74 -15.14 22.42
C LEU A 86 2.19 -15.11 22.91
N ALA A 87 2.42 -15.40 24.20
CA ALA A 87 3.75 -15.44 24.78
C ALA A 87 4.61 -16.52 24.10
N THR A 88 4.08 -17.73 23.97
CA THR A 88 4.77 -18.83 23.26
C THR A 88 5.04 -18.49 21.80
N PHE A 89 4.11 -17.83 21.11
CA PHE A 89 4.30 -17.40 19.72
C PHE A 89 5.44 -16.38 19.59
N LYS A 90 5.49 -15.38 20.48
CA LYS A 90 6.56 -14.36 20.50
C LYS A 90 7.92 -14.97 20.80
N GLU A 91 8.01 -15.86 21.78
CA GLU A 91 9.24 -16.58 22.10
C GLU A 91 9.78 -17.35 20.87
N ARG A 92 8.90 -18.05 20.16
CA ARG A 92 9.27 -18.76 18.93
C ARG A 92 9.68 -17.83 17.79
N GLN A 93 9.03 -16.67 17.65
CA GLN A 93 9.42 -15.66 16.67
C GLN A 93 10.81 -15.11 16.98
N GLU A 94 11.08 -14.76 18.23
CA GLU A 94 12.37 -14.23 18.67
C GLU A 94 13.49 -15.28 18.51
N SER A 95 13.23 -16.54 18.86
CA SER A 95 14.19 -17.63 18.69
C SER A 95 14.57 -17.86 17.23
N LYS A 96 13.62 -17.68 16.29
CA LYS A 96 13.84 -17.95 14.87
C LYS A 96 14.37 -16.76 14.08
N TYR A 97 13.90 -15.54 14.38
CA TYR A 97 14.16 -14.35 13.58
C TYR A 97 14.98 -13.28 14.33
N GLY A 98 15.25 -13.49 15.62
CA GLY A 98 15.93 -12.52 16.48
C GLY A 98 14.96 -11.59 17.21
N LYS A 99 15.47 -10.97 18.28
CA LYS A 99 14.69 -10.07 19.14
C LYS A 99 14.18 -8.87 18.33
N SER A 100 12.91 -8.49 18.54
CA SER A 100 12.25 -7.37 17.87
C SER A 100 12.03 -7.53 16.35
N VAL A 101 12.26 -8.72 15.78
CA VAL A 101 11.92 -9.01 14.38
C VAL A 101 10.58 -9.74 14.34
N SER A 102 9.53 -9.05 13.91
CA SER A 102 8.23 -9.67 13.63
C SER A 102 8.14 -10.02 12.16
N CYS A 103 8.03 -11.32 11.83
CA CYS A 103 7.74 -11.75 10.48
C CYS A 103 6.25 -12.07 10.33
N GLY A 104 5.56 -11.36 9.45
CA GLY A 104 4.14 -11.58 9.21
C GLY A 104 3.70 -11.07 7.84
N LEU A 105 2.75 -11.79 7.23
CA LEU A 105 2.12 -11.32 6.01
C LEU A 105 1.20 -10.13 6.33
N GLN A 106 1.51 -8.97 5.77
CA GLN A 106 0.62 -7.82 5.85
C GLN A 106 -0.44 -7.91 4.75
N LEU A 107 -1.69 -8.00 5.17
CA LEU A 107 -2.85 -8.00 4.29
C LEU A 107 -3.30 -6.57 3.98
N PRO A 108 -4.09 -6.37 2.91
CA PRO A 108 -4.57 -5.05 2.52
C PRO A 108 -5.33 -4.41 3.66
N SER A 109 -5.07 -3.13 3.88
CA SER A 109 -5.83 -2.33 4.83
C SER A 109 -6.95 -1.60 4.11
N LYS A 110 -8.01 -1.27 4.88
CA LYS A 110 -8.99 -0.29 4.41
C LYS A 110 -8.24 1.00 4.10
N THR A 111 -8.36 1.41 2.86
CA THR A 111 -7.77 2.62 2.31
C THR A 111 -8.88 3.65 2.26
N ARG A 112 -8.62 4.81 2.86
CA ARG A 112 -9.57 5.91 2.99
C ARG A 112 -9.95 6.49 1.64
#